data_AF-A0A9R0QNP0-F1
#
_entry.id   AF-A0A9R0QNP0-F1
#
_cell.length_a   1.000
_cell.length_b   1.000
_cell.length_c   1.000
_cell.angle_alpha   90.00
_cell.angle_beta   90.00
_cell.angle_gamma   90.00
#
_symmetry.space_group_name_H-M   'P 1'
#
loop_
_entity.id
_entity.type
_entity.pdbx_description
1 polymer ?
#
loop_
_entity_poly.entity_id
_entity_poly.type
_entity_poly.pdbx_seq_one_letter_code
_entity_poly.pdbx_strand_id
1 'polypeptide(L)'
;MGTGAVAPERPKQRRGGHLWKRAVLHFSLCFVMGFFTGFAPSSSSSWRPGGGAGTPPPLLAAEQLAASRVAGSRDQHISLAPPSPEGAAAAGGGGAVVDLEDDEESGPRRMLIVVTTTRSGAGERRRRRPELLRLAHTLRLVRPPVVWVVVEPAADAPATAEVLRGTGVMYRHLAFRPEENFTTAAAEAHAQRNAALAHVEKHRLSGVVHFADAAGVYDTHFFEEIRQIE
;
A
#
# COMPACT_ATOMS: atom_id res chain seq x y z
N MET A 1 -2.20 -55.64 71.48
CA MET A 1 -3.39 -55.77 70.61
C MET A 1 -3.89 -54.38 70.25
N GLY A 2 -3.69 -53.94 69.01
CA GLY A 2 -4.28 -52.70 68.48
C GLY A 2 -5.15 -53.08 67.29
N THR A 3 -6.46 -52.92 67.40
CA THR A 3 -7.41 -53.19 66.33
C THR A 3 -7.54 -51.94 65.46
N GLY A 4 -6.92 -51.95 64.28
CA GLY A 4 -7.17 -50.97 63.24
C GLY A 4 -8.50 -51.26 62.54
N ALA A 5 -9.43 -50.31 62.57
CA ALA A 5 -10.62 -50.32 61.74
C ALA A 5 -10.37 -49.45 60.51
N VAL A 6 -10.30 -50.08 59.33
CA VAL A 6 -10.15 -49.44 58.02
C VAL A 6 -11.54 -49.22 57.42
N ALA A 7 -11.87 -47.99 57.05
CA ALA A 7 -13.08 -47.65 56.31
C ALA A 7 -12.90 -47.92 54.80
N PRO A 8 -13.93 -48.39 54.07
CA PRO A 8 -13.82 -48.63 52.63
C PRO A 8 -14.16 -47.38 51.79
N GLU A 9 -13.18 -46.88 51.04
CA GLU A 9 -13.37 -45.95 49.91
C GLU A 9 -14.10 -46.65 48.74
N ARG A 10 -15.17 -46.05 48.20
CA ARG A 10 -15.85 -46.49 46.97
C ARG A 10 -15.52 -45.55 45.80
N PRO A 11 -15.33 -46.07 44.57
CA PRO A 11 -14.77 -45.33 43.44
C PRO A 11 -15.79 -44.40 42.74
N LYS A 12 -15.35 -43.17 42.45
CA LYS A 12 -16.08 -42.16 41.66
C LYS A 12 -16.08 -42.53 40.17
N GLN A 13 -17.21 -43.04 39.68
CA GLN A 13 -17.43 -43.48 38.29
C GLN A 13 -17.38 -42.28 37.32
N ARG A 14 -16.27 -42.12 36.58
CA ARG A 14 -16.11 -41.10 35.51
C ARG A 14 -16.91 -41.46 34.26
N ARG A 15 -18.15 -40.99 34.16
CA ARG A 15 -18.97 -41.03 32.92
C ARG A 15 -18.77 -39.82 31.98
N GLY A 16 -17.64 -39.11 32.07
CA GLY A 16 -17.37 -37.89 31.28
C GLY A 16 -16.78 -38.12 29.88
N GLY A 17 -16.26 -39.32 29.60
CA GLY A 17 -15.49 -39.57 28.37
C GLY A 17 -16.31 -39.75 27.09
N HIS A 18 -17.57 -40.19 27.18
CA HIS A 18 -18.38 -40.50 25.99
C HIS A 18 -19.00 -39.27 25.34
N LEU A 19 -19.29 -38.21 26.10
CA LEU A 19 -19.91 -36.99 25.57
C LEU A 19 -18.91 -36.15 24.78
N TRP A 20 -17.68 -36.01 25.28
CA TRP A 20 -16.63 -35.28 24.56
C TRP A 20 -16.15 -36.00 23.31
N LYS A 21 -16.12 -37.34 23.31
CA LYS A 21 -15.85 -38.12 22.09
C LYS A 21 -16.89 -37.87 21.00
N ARG A 22 -18.18 -37.75 21.37
CA ARG A 22 -19.25 -37.40 20.42
C ARG A 22 -19.09 -35.98 19.89
N ALA A 23 -18.76 -35.01 20.74
CA ALA A 23 -18.53 -33.63 20.32
C ALA A 23 -17.34 -33.53 19.35
N VAL A 24 -16.20 -34.15 19.66
CA VAL A 24 -15.00 -34.15 18.79
C VAL A 24 -15.29 -34.80 17.44
N LEU A 25 -16.08 -35.88 17.40
CA LEU A 25 -16.49 -36.50 16.14
C LEU A 25 -17.36 -35.56 15.30
N HIS A 26 -18.32 -34.86 15.91
CA HIS A 26 -19.17 -33.89 15.19
C HIS A 26 -18.40 -32.67 14.69
N PHE A 27 -17.52 -32.09 15.51
CA PHE A 27 -16.69 -30.96 15.09
C PHE A 27 -15.71 -31.35 13.98
N SER A 28 -15.08 -32.53 14.07
CA SER A 28 -14.20 -33.02 13.00
C SER A 28 -14.96 -33.35 11.71
N LEU A 29 -16.16 -33.93 11.78
CA LEU A 29 -17.00 -34.18 10.62
C LEU A 29 -17.42 -32.89 9.91
N CYS A 30 -17.87 -31.87 10.66
CA CYS A 30 -18.18 -30.56 10.10
C CYS A 30 -16.96 -29.88 9.47
N PHE A 31 -15.79 -29.99 10.11
CA PHE A 31 -14.54 -29.43 9.58
C PHE A 31 -14.15 -30.10 8.26
N VAL A 32 -14.20 -31.43 8.18
CA VAL A 32 -13.89 -32.17 6.93
C VAL A 32 -14.89 -31.83 5.84
N MET A 33 -16.19 -31.79 6.14
CA MET A 33 -17.22 -31.43 5.17
C MET A 33 -17.00 -29.99 4.65
N GLY A 34 -16.77 -29.02 5.53
CA GLY A 34 -16.49 -27.63 5.16
C GLY A 34 -15.16 -27.43 4.42
N PHE A 35 -14.14 -28.21 4.76
CA PHE A 35 -12.85 -28.18 4.07
C PHE A 35 -12.99 -28.63 2.62
N PHE A 36 -13.74 -29.72 2.36
CA PHE A 36 -13.98 -30.18 0.99
C PHE A 36 -14.95 -29.29 0.21
N THR A 37 -15.95 -28.68 0.86
CA THR A 37 -16.82 -27.71 0.17
C THR A 37 -16.11 -26.39 -0.11
N GLY A 38 -15.14 -25.98 0.70
CA GLY A 38 -14.35 -24.76 0.51
C GLY A 38 -13.34 -24.82 -0.64
N PHE A 39 -13.06 -26.01 -1.18
CA PHE A 39 -12.18 -26.22 -2.34
C PHE A 39 -12.94 -26.67 -3.60
N ALA A 40 -14.26 -26.73 -3.59
CA ALA A 40 -15.03 -26.95 -4.81
C ALA A 40 -14.92 -25.71 -5.72
N PRO A 41 -14.34 -25.81 -6.93
CA PRO A 41 -14.47 -24.75 -7.91
C PRO A 41 -15.95 -24.67 -8.27
N SER A 42 -16.59 -23.51 -8.13
CA SER A 42 -17.88 -23.27 -8.80
C SER A 42 -17.64 -23.30 -10.30
N SER A 43 -17.72 -24.51 -10.88
CA SER A 43 -17.85 -24.69 -12.32
C SER A 43 -19.20 -24.11 -12.70
N SER A 44 -19.19 -23.00 -13.44
CA SER A 44 -20.39 -22.56 -14.14
C SER A 44 -20.82 -23.70 -15.07
N SER A 45 -22.07 -24.13 -14.95
CA SER A 45 -22.70 -24.96 -15.96
C SER A 45 -23.96 -24.22 -16.40
N SER A 46 -23.86 -23.57 -17.55
CA SER A 46 -24.99 -23.05 -18.29
C SER A 46 -25.77 -24.24 -18.88
N TRP A 47 -26.81 -24.68 -18.19
CA TRP A 47 -27.77 -25.60 -18.78
C TRP A 47 -28.71 -24.83 -19.72
N ARG A 48 -28.50 -25.03 -21.03
CA ARG A 48 -29.52 -24.84 -22.06
C ARG A 48 -29.90 -26.21 -22.64
N PRO A 49 -31.15 -26.66 -22.50
CA PRO A 49 -31.71 -27.68 -23.39
C PRO A 49 -32.21 -26.98 -24.67
N GLY A 50 -31.82 -27.53 -25.82
CA GLY A 50 -32.12 -26.97 -27.13
C GLY A 50 -33.51 -27.32 -27.66
N GLY A 51 -33.84 -26.66 -28.79
CA GLY A 51 -34.68 -27.21 -29.85
C GLY A 51 -36.11 -26.68 -29.93
N GLY A 52 -36.31 -25.53 -30.59
CA GLY A 52 -37.63 -25.06 -31.01
C GLY A 52 -37.51 -23.91 -32.01
N ALA A 53 -37.76 -24.22 -33.28
CA ALA A 53 -37.64 -23.34 -34.44
C ALA A 53 -38.62 -22.15 -34.42
N GLY A 54 -38.21 -21.01 -34.98
CA GLY A 54 -39.11 -19.91 -35.30
C GLY A 54 -38.44 -18.55 -35.56
N THR A 55 -38.02 -18.33 -36.82
CA THR A 55 -37.94 -17.03 -37.56
C THR A 55 -37.09 -15.83 -37.07
N PRO A 56 -36.24 -15.21 -37.92
CA PRO A 56 -35.50 -13.93 -37.70
C PRO A 56 -36.28 -12.72 -38.31
N PRO A 57 -35.78 -11.47 -38.50
CA PRO A 57 -34.49 -10.77 -38.20
C PRO A 57 -34.71 -9.31 -37.63
N PRO A 58 -33.86 -8.26 -37.87
CA PRO A 58 -32.40 -8.07 -37.81
C PRO A 58 -31.94 -6.87 -36.89
N LEU A 59 -30.62 -6.69 -36.79
CA LEU A 59 -29.84 -5.42 -36.75
C LEU A 59 -28.92 -5.15 -35.53
N LEU A 60 -27.73 -4.66 -35.91
CA LEU A 60 -26.62 -4.04 -35.16
C LEU A 60 -25.62 -5.03 -34.54
N ALA A 61 -24.44 -5.21 -35.17
CA ALA A 61 -23.24 -4.36 -35.04
C ALA A 61 -22.52 -4.61 -33.69
N ALA A 62 -21.22 -4.81 -33.57
CA ALA A 62 -20.11 -4.75 -34.51
C ALA A 62 -18.94 -5.60 -33.97
N GLU A 63 -18.15 -6.09 -34.91
CA GLU A 63 -16.70 -6.36 -34.90
C GLU A 63 -15.91 -6.47 -33.58
N GLN A 64 -15.28 -7.64 -33.47
CA GLN A 64 -13.97 -7.86 -32.85
C GLN A 64 -12.87 -7.01 -33.53
N LEU A 65 -11.82 -6.61 -32.81
CA LEU A 65 -10.45 -7.15 -32.92
C LEU A 65 -9.37 -6.19 -32.35
N ALA A 66 -8.50 -6.82 -31.57
CA ALA A 66 -7.03 -6.73 -31.60
C ALA A 66 -6.25 -5.42 -31.35
N ALA A 67 -5.47 -5.50 -30.26
CA ALA A 67 -4.02 -5.28 -30.21
C ALA A 67 -3.45 -4.01 -30.89
N SER A 68 -3.32 -2.95 -30.08
CA SER A 68 -2.53 -1.77 -30.40
C SER A 68 -1.02 -2.10 -30.44
N ARG A 69 -0.41 -1.88 -31.61
CA ARG A 69 1.04 -1.84 -31.82
C ARG A 69 1.53 -0.40 -31.69
N VAL A 70 2.67 -0.26 -31.00
CA VAL A 70 3.44 0.97 -30.83
C VAL A 70 4.29 1.25 -32.08
N ALA A 71 4.17 2.46 -32.61
CA ALA A 71 5.17 3.19 -33.40
C ALA A 71 4.92 4.68 -33.04
N GLY A 72 5.84 5.45 -32.46
CA GLY A 72 7.18 5.70 -32.97
C GLY A 72 7.11 6.83 -34.00
N SER A 73 6.91 8.07 -33.57
CA SER A 73 7.15 9.23 -34.42
C SER A 73 7.81 10.35 -33.62
N ARG A 74 9.00 10.69 -34.08
CA ARG A 74 9.99 11.62 -33.56
C ARG A 74 9.97 12.83 -34.49
N ASP A 75 10.38 13.98 -33.93
CA ASP A 75 10.66 15.25 -34.59
C ASP A 75 9.47 16.20 -34.80
N GLN A 76 9.47 17.27 -34.00
CA GLN A 76 9.40 18.63 -34.56
C GLN A 76 10.01 19.66 -33.60
N HIS A 77 10.74 20.57 -34.22
CA HIS A 77 11.80 21.44 -33.72
C HIS A 77 11.27 22.79 -33.19
N ILE A 78 11.96 23.36 -32.21
CA ILE A 78 11.74 24.67 -31.57
C ILE A 78 11.97 25.83 -32.55
N SER A 79 11.19 26.92 -32.45
CA SER A 79 11.69 28.29 -32.73
C SER A 79 10.84 29.36 -32.01
N LEU A 80 11.51 30.37 -31.44
CA LEU A 80 10.95 31.46 -30.62
C LEU A 80 10.97 32.83 -31.34
N ALA A 81 9.94 33.65 -31.04
CA ALA A 81 9.89 35.13 -30.92
C ALA A 81 9.55 36.05 -32.16
N PRO A 82 9.17 37.35 -31.98
CA PRO A 82 7.84 37.98 -32.27
C PRO A 82 7.96 39.28 -33.15
N PRO A 83 7.09 40.34 -33.16
CA PRO A 83 5.66 40.57 -32.82
C PRO A 83 4.78 41.19 -33.98
N SER A 84 3.46 41.29 -33.74
CA SER A 84 2.35 42.16 -34.26
C SER A 84 2.59 43.30 -35.29
N PRO A 85 1.58 43.81 -36.07
CA PRO A 85 0.19 44.10 -35.63
C PRO A 85 -0.96 43.93 -36.67
N GLU A 86 -2.18 44.35 -36.26
CA GLU A 86 -3.44 44.59 -37.00
C GLU A 86 -4.32 43.34 -37.26
N GLY A 87 -5.61 43.23 -36.91
CA GLY A 87 -6.63 44.16 -36.44
C GLY A 87 -7.95 43.85 -37.18
N ALA A 88 -8.86 43.02 -36.62
CA ALA A 88 -10.29 42.99 -37.02
C ALA A 88 -11.17 42.09 -36.11
N ALA A 89 -12.04 42.77 -35.38
CA ALA A 89 -13.36 42.45 -34.81
C ALA A 89 -14.03 41.05 -34.91
N ALA A 90 -14.56 40.65 -33.73
CA ALA A 90 -15.94 40.25 -33.41
C ALA A 90 -16.42 38.78 -33.57
N ALA A 91 -16.74 38.19 -32.40
CA ALA A 91 -17.90 37.34 -32.03
C ALA A 91 -17.42 36.32 -30.96
N GLY A 92 -17.84 36.37 -29.70
CA GLY A 92 -19.22 36.12 -29.27
C GLY A 92 -19.38 34.64 -28.92
N GLY A 93 -18.89 34.23 -27.74
CA GLY A 93 -19.03 32.86 -27.24
C GLY A 93 -18.60 32.76 -25.78
N GLY A 94 -19.57 32.86 -24.88
CA GLY A 94 -19.36 32.68 -23.44
C GLY A 94 -18.94 31.24 -23.15
N GLY A 95 -17.64 31.05 -22.96
CA GLY A 95 -17.11 29.92 -22.22
C GLY A 95 -16.94 30.36 -20.78
N ALA A 96 -17.57 29.63 -19.86
CA ALA A 96 -17.30 29.76 -18.43
C ALA A 96 -15.80 29.57 -18.23
N VAL A 97 -15.08 30.67 -18.01
CA VAL A 97 -13.79 30.65 -17.36
C VAL A 97 -14.07 30.14 -15.96
N VAL A 98 -13.75 28.87 -15.75
CA VAL A 98 -13.43 28.42 -14.41
C VAL A 98 -12.22 29.27 -14.06
N ASP A 99 -12.42 30.29 -13.21
CA ASP A 99 -11.34 30.87 -12.44
C ASP A 99 -10.75 29.69 -11.65
N LEU A 100 -9.78 29.03 -12.28
CA LEU A 100 -8.66 28.52 -11.53
C LEU A 100 -8.01 29.82 -11.06
N GLU A 101 -8.45 30.29 -9.90
CA GLU A 101 -7.63 31.14 -9.05
C GLU A 101 -6.35 30.33 -8.88
N ASP A 102 -5.41 30.54 -9.79
CA ASP A 102 -4.03 30.17 -9.59
C ASP A 102 -3.71 30.83 -8.25
N ASP A 103 -3.50 30.03 -7.21
CA ASP A 103 -2.90 30.42 -5.95
C ASP A 103 -1.48 30.95 -6.27
N GLU A 104 -1.41 32.10 -6.93
CA GLU A 104 -0.24 32.93 -7.24
C GLU A 104 0.17 33.69 -5.96
N GLU A 105 0.15 32.98 -4.83
CA GLU A 105 0.77 33.42 -3.60
C GLU A 105 1.32 32.22 -2.85
N SER A 106 2.40 31.66 -3.40
CA SER A 106 3.28 30.80 -2.61
C SER A 106 4.71 31.10 -3.02
N GLY A 107 5.38 31.87 -2.17
CA GLY A 107 6.85 31.87 -2.14
C GLY A 107 7.39 30.43 -2.13
N PRO A 108 8.69 30.24 -2.46
CA PRO A 108 9.27 28.91 -2.62
C PRO A 108 8.99 28.02 -1.40
N ARG A 109 8.19 26.96 -1.61
CA ARG A 109 7.79 26.04 -0.55
C ARG A 109 9.02 25.30 -0.02
N ARG A 110 9.18 25.28 1.32
CA ARG A 110 10.22 24.49 1.98
C ARG A 110 10.08 23.01 1.60
N MET A 111 11.20 22.35 1.29
CA MET A 111 11.21 20.92 1.01
C MET A 111 10.78 20.12 2.24
N LEU A 112 9.91 19.14 2.03
CA LEU A 112 9.51 18.19 3.06
C LEU A 112 10.35 16.91 2.90
N ILE A 113 11.04 16.53 3.96
CA ILE A 113 11.86 15.32 4.05
C ILE A 113 11.15 14.35 4.98
N VAL A 114 10.47 13.36 4.41
CA VAL A 114 9.78 12.33 5.19
C VAL A 114 10.74 11.18 5.44
N VAL A 115 11.02 10.85 6.69
CA VAL A 115 11.90 9.74 7.08
C VAL A 115 11.06 8.59 7.61
N THR A 116 11.18 7.43 6.99
CA THR A 116 10.48 6.21 7.42
C THR A 116 11.47 5.09 7.69
N THR A 117 11.40 4.52 8.88
CA THR A 117 12.22 3.39 9.32
C THR A 117 11.41 2.10 9.27
N THR A 118 12.00 1.00 8.82
CA THR A 118 11.37 -0.31 8.88
C THR A 118 12.19 -1.27 9.74
N ARG A 119 11.55 -2.33 10.25
CA ARG A 119 12.22 -3.32 11.11
C ARG A 119 12.32 -4.68 10.45
N SER A 120 13.30 -5.46 10.88
CA SER A 120 13.39 -6.88 10.53
C SER A 120 12.36 -7.70 11.30
N GLY A 121 11.75 -8.68 10.65
CA GLY A 121 10.88 -9.66 11.30
C GLY A 121 9.89 -10.29 10.34
N ALA A 122 9.52 -11.55 10.56
CA ALA A 122 8.60 -12.27 9.66
C ALA A 122 7.21 -11.61 9.59
N GLY A 123 6.69 -11.10 10.71
CA GLY A 123 5.45 -10.35 10.76
C GLY A 123 5.55 -8.98 10.08
N GLU A 124 6.64 -8.25 10.35
CA GLU A 124 6.91 -6.93 9.79
C GLU A 124 7.08 -6.99 8.27
N ARG A 125 7.81 -7.98 7.74
CA ARG A 125 7.99 -8.18 6.29
C ARG A 125 6.66 -8.33 5.54
N ARG A 126 5.66 -8.96 6.15
CA ARG A 126 4.33 -9.13 5.54
C ARG A 126 3.54 -7.82 5.49
N ARG A 127 3.70 -6.96 6.50
CA ARG A 127 2.96 -5.69 6.61
C ARG A 127 3.64 -4.53 5.89
N ARG A 128 4.97 -4.59 5.74
CA ARG A 128 5.79 -3.53 5.14
C ARG A 128 5.30 -3.10 3.77
N ARG A 129 5.06 -4.02 2.85
CA ARG A 129 4.65 -3.68 1.47
C ARG A 129 3.36 -2.85 1.43
N PRO A 130 2.22 -3.31 2.01
CA PRO A 130 0.99 -2.50 1.99
C PRO A 130 1.13 -1.19 2.77
N GLU A 131 1.87 -1.17 3.88
CA GLU A 131 2.12 0.05 4.67
C GLU A 131 2.90 1.11 3.88
N LEU A 132 4.01 0.71 3.25
CA LEU A 132 4.81 1.59 2.40
C LEU A 132 4.01 2.08 1.18
N LEU A 133 3.22 1.21 0.54
CA LEU A 133 2.38 1.62 -0.59
C LEU A 133 1.33 2.65 -0.15
N ARG A 134 0.68 2.43 1.00
CA ARG A 134 -0.31 3.37 1.53
C ARG A 134 0.32 4.73 1.83
N LEU A 135 1.46 4.75 2.52
CA LEU A 135 2.18 5.99 2.80
C LEU A 135 2.61 6.67 1.49
N ALA A 136 3.14 5.92 0.53
CA ALA A 136 3.52 6.48 -0.77
C ALA A 136 2.34 7.12 -1.51
N HIS A 137 1.17 6.48 -1.50
CA HIS A 137 -0.04 7.05 -2.08
C HIS A 137 -0.45 8.36 -1.41
N THR A 138 -0.32 8.46 -0.08
CA THR A 138 -0.53 9.73 0.62
C THR A 138 0.50 10.78 0.20
N LEU A 139 1.78 10.43 0.16
CA LEU A 139 2.86 11.36 -0.20
C LEU A 139 2.77 11.88 -1.64
N ARG A 140 2.17 11.12 -2.56
CA ARG A 140 1.90 11.59 -3.94
C ARG A 140 0.89 12.73 -4.02
N LEU A 141 0.01 12.85 -3.03
CA LEU A 141 -1.00 13.91 -2.96
C LEU A 141 -0.44 15.18 -2.31
N VAL A 142 0.67 15.06 -1.59
CA VAL A 142 1.33 16.21 -0.95
C VAL A 142 1.99 17.09 -2.02
N ARG A 143 1.80 18.41 -1.92
CA ARG A 143 2.38 19.34 -2.87
C ARG A 143 3.92 19.27 -2.85
N PRO A 144 4.59 19.24 -4.02
CA PRO A 144 6.05 19.27 -4.08
C PRO A 144 6.62 20.58 -3.49
N PRO A 145 7.88 20.58 -3.01
CA PRO A 145 8.87 19.49 -3.08
C PRO A 145 8.79 18.52 -1.89
N VAL A 146 8.82 17.20 -2.18
CA VAL A 146 8.82 16.10 -1.20
C VAL A 146 9.93 15.10 -1.54
N VAL A 147 10.71 14.69 -0.53
CA VAL A 147 11.68 13.59 -0.63
C VAL A 147 11.40 12.59 0.49
N TRP A 148 11.21 11.33 0.11
CA TRP A 148 10.95 10.23 1.03
C TRP A 148 12.23 9.42 1.30
N VAL A 149 12.78 9.55 2.49
CA VAL A 149 13.95 8.78 2.94
C VAL A 149 13.47 7.51 3.64
N VAL A 150 13.67 6.36 3.00
CA VAL A 150 13.33 5.05 3.58
C VAL A 150 14.60 4.39 4.07
N VAL A 151 14.64 4.10 5.37
CA VAL A 151 15.74 3.41 6.02
C VAL A 151 15.28 2.03 6.46
N GLU A 152 16.07 1.02 6.13
CA GLU A 152 15.69 -0.35 6.46
C GLU A 152 16.89 -1.28 6.64
N PRO A 153 16.72 -2.42 7.31
CA PRO A 153 17.76 -3.42 7.41
C PRO A 153 18.26 -3.87 6.03
N ALA A 154 19.57 -3.98 5.86
CA ALA A 154 20.16 -4.32 4.56
C ALA A 154 19.71 -5.68 3.99
N ALA A 155 19.29 -6.62 4.85
CA ALA A 155 18.74 -7.91 4.45
C ALA A 155 17.35 -7.80 3.77
N ASP A 156 16.69 -6.67 3.94
CA ASP A 156 15.33 -6.39 3.47
C ASP A 156 15.30 -5.42 2.28
N ALA A 157 16.36 -4.63 2.12
CA ALA A 157 16.52 -3.60 1.10
C ALA A 157 16.13 -4.02 -0.33
N PRO A 158 16.48 -5.20 -0.86
CA PRO A 158 16.11 -5.57 -2.24
C PRO A 158 14.60 -5.64 -2.46
N ALA A 159 13.86 -6.20 -1.49
CA ALA A 159 12.42 -6.36 -1.59
C ALA A 159 11.69 -5.02 -1.50
N THR A 160 12.14 -4.14 -0.60
CA THR A 160 11.55 -2.81 -0.47
C THR A 160 11.91 -1.90 -1.64
N ALA A 161 13.13 -2.00 -2.19
CA ALA A 161 13.51 -1.26 -3.38
C ALA A 161 12.58 -1.55 -4.57
N GLU A 162 12.13 -2.79 -4.72
CA GLU A 162 11.12 -3.15 -5.73
C GLU A 162 9.81 -2.38 -5.53
N VAL A 163 9.33 -2.30 -4.28
CA VAL A 163 8.12 -1.56 -3.93
C VAL A 163 8.28 -0.07 -4.23
N LEU A 164 9.38 0.55 -3.77
CA LEU A 164 9.62 1.99 -3.91
C LEU A 164 9.69 2.44 -5.37
N ARG A 165 10.32 1.65 -6.26
CA ARG A 165 10.40 1.94 -7.70
C ARG A 165 9.03 2.11 -8.37
N GLY A 166 8.02 1.40 -7.88
CA GLY A 166 6.65 1.45 -8.41
C GLY A 166 5.79 2.60 -7.86
N THR A 167 6.28 3.37 -6.89
CA THR A 167 5.46 4.37 -6.19
C THR A 167 5.33 5.69 -6.95
N GLY A 168 6.35 6.10 -7.69
CA GLY A 168 6.43 7.42 -8.32
C GLY A 168 6.70 8.58 -7.34
N VAL A 169 6.95 8.29 -6.06
CA VAL A 169 7.40 9.29 -5.07
C VAL A 169 8.92 9.42 -5.19
N MET A 170 9.46 10.64 -5.10
CA MET A 170 10.91 10.81 -5.04
C MET A 170 11.45 10.27 -3.73
N TYR A 171 12.32 9.25 -3.81
CA TYR A 171 12.82 8.57 -2.63
C TYR A 171 14.34 8.46 -2.60
N ARG A 172 14.87 8.38 -1.38
CA ARG A 172 16.25 7.97 -1.07
C ARG A 172 16.15 6.73 -0.20
N HIS A 173 16.71 5.62 -0.68
CA HIS A 173 16.62 4.35 0.01
C HIS A 173 17.97 4.00 0.64
N LEU A 174 18.00 3.81 1.96
CA LEU A 174 19.19 3.58 2.76
C LEU A 174 19.15 2.18 3.38
N ALA A 175 20.07 1.33 2.95
CA ALA A 175 20.30 0.02 3.56
C ALA A 175 21.13 0.18 4.84
N PHE A 176 20.47 0.05 5.98
CA PHE A 176 21.05 0.12 7.31
C PHE A 176 21.66 -1.24 7.70
N ARG A 177 22.95 -1.21 8.04
CA ARG A 177 23.69 -2.36 8.58
C ARG A 177 24.09 -2.02 10.01
N PRO A 178 23.51 -2.69 11.02
CA PRO A 178 23.99 -2.57 12.39
C PRO A 178 25.45 -3.03 12.46
N GLU A 179 26.30 -2.27 13.15
CA GLU A 179 27.64 -2.76 13.56
C GLU A 179 27.50 -3.76 14.71
N GLU A 180 26.51 -3.54 15.58
CA GLU A 180 26.20 -4.35 16.74
C GLU A 180 24.73 -4.79 16.73
N ASN A 181 24.43 -5.90 17.41
CA ASN A 181 23.05 -6.35 17.55
C ASN A 181 22.29 -5.45 18.54
N PHE A 182 21.16 -4.89 18.10
CA PHE A 182 20.30 -4.10 18.96
C PHE A 182 19.54 -4.98 19.96
N THR A 183 19.48 -4.53 21.21
CA THR A 183 18.73 -5.22 22.27
C THR A 183 17.22 -4.98 22.18
N THR A 184 16.80 -3.87 21.56
CA THR A 184 15.38 -3.49 21.43
C THR A 184 15.08 -2.93 20.04
N ALA A 185 13.83 -3.14 19.60
CA ALA A 185 13.31 -2.58 18.36
C ALA A 185 13.31 -1.04 18.35
N ALA A 186 13.16 -0.39 19.52
CA ALA A 186 13.21 1.05 19.64
C ALA A 186 14.63 1.60 19.45
N ALA A 187 15.64 0.93 20.01
CA ALA A 187 17.04 1.31 19.81
C ALA A 187 17.46 1.19 18.33
N GLU A 188 17.04 0.12 17.66
CA GLU A 188 17.27 -0.04 16.21
C GLU A 188 16.61 1.12 15.43
N ALA A 189 15.35 1.44 15.72
CA ALA A 189 14.65 2.53 15.06
C ALA A 189 15.33 3.89 15.28
N HIS A 190 15.85 4.15 16.49
CA HIS A 190 16.63 5.37 16.77
C HIS A 190 17.92 5.43 15.95
N ALA A 191 18.66 4.33 15.88
CA ALA A 191 19.88 4.27 15.06
C ALA A 191 19.57 4.48 13.57
N GLN A 192 18.48 3.91 13.06
CA GLN A 192 18.03 4.13 11.69
C GLN A 192 17.64 5.60 11.42
N ARG A 193 16.93 6.25 12.36
CA ARG A 193 16.59 7.68 12.27
C ARG A 193 17.84 8.55 12.25
N ASN A 194 18.82 8.26 13.10
CA ASN A 194 20.10 8.96 13.13
C ASN A 194 20.88 8.77 11.82
N ALA A 195 20.86 7.57 11.23
CA ALA A 195 21.45 7.32 9.92
C ALA A 195 20.76 8.14 8.80
N ALA A 196 19.44 8.32 8.88
CA ALA A 196 18.71 9.22 7.97
C ALA A 196 19.14 10.68 8.13
N LEU A 197 19.27 11.16 9.38
CA LEU A 197 19.72 12.52 9.66
C LEU A 197 21.15 12.75 9.15
N ALA A 198 22.08 11.82 9.39
CA ALA A 198 23.44 11.89 8.85
C ALA A 198 23.44 11.92 7.32
N HIS A 199 22.51 11.20 6.66
CA HIS A 199 22.36 11.26 5.22
C HIS A 199 21.84 12.63 4.73
N VAL A 200 20.85 13.19 5.42
CA VAL A 200 20.28 14.53 5.15
C VAL A 200 21.36 15.61 5.28
N GLU A 201 22.16 15.56 6.35
CA GLU A 201 23.27 16.47 6.61
C GLU A 201 24.36 16.34 5.54
N LYS A 202 24.82 15.11 5.27
CA LYS A 202 25.87 14.82 4.28
C LYS A 202 25.51 15.36 2.88
N HIS A 203 24.25 15.28 2.49
CA HIS A 203 23.78 15.72 1.17
C HIS A 203 23.16 17.13 1.20
N ARG A 204 23.24 17.84 2.32
CA ARG A 204 22.71 19.20 2.51
C ARG A 204 21.26 19.35 2.04
N LEU A 205 20.41 18.39 2.40
CA LEU A 205 18.98 18.48 2.11
C LEU A 205 18.36 19.50 3.07
N SER A 206 18.12 20.72 2.60
CA SER A 206 17.54 21.80 3.39
C SER A 206 16.02 21.74 3.33
N GLY A 207 15.36 21.59 4.48
CA GLY A 207 13.90 21.46 4.55
C GLY A 207 13.43 21.05 5.94
N VAL A 208 12.13 20.77 6.04
CA VAL A 208 11.51 20.25 7.27
C VAL A 208 11.59 18.73 7.26
N VAL A 209 12.10 18.15 8.35
CA VAL A 209 12.21 16.69 8.51
C VAL A 209 11.05 16.17 9.37
N HIS A 210 10.34 15.17 8.87
CA HIS A 210 9.29 14.47 9.62
C HIS A 210 9.56 12.98 9.70
N PHE A 211 9.59 12.42 10.91
CA PHE A 211 9.71 10.97 11.13
C PHE A 211 8.33 10.31 11.05
N ALA A 212 8.04 9.70 9.89
CA ALA A 212 6.79 8.99 9.64
C ALA A 212 6.92 7.48 9.86
N ASP A 213 5.97 6.91 10.59
CA ASP A 213 5.76 5.46 10.64
C ASP A 213 5.08 4.98 9.35
N ALA A 214 5.55 3.89 8.76
CA ALA A 214 4.91 3.29 7.59
C ALA A 214 3.47 2.86 7.90
N ALA A 215 3.21 2.42 9.14
CA ALA A 215 1.88 2.04 9.60
C ALA A 215 1.00 3.25 10.00
N GLY A 216 1.55 4.47 9.99
CA GLY A 216 0.83 5.71 10.29
C GLY A 216 -0.27 6.03 9.28
N VAL A 217 -1.24 6.81 9.72
CA VAL A 217 -2.30 7.41 8.89
C VAL A 217 -2.07 8.92 8.92
N TYR A 218 -1.87 9.51 7.74
CA TYR A 218 -1.55 10.92 7.60
C TYR A 218 -2.58 11.59 6.71
N ASP A 219 -3.04 12.76 7.13
CA ASP A 219 -3.79 13.67 6.27
C ASP A 219 -2.82 14.54 5.45
N THR A 220 -3.26 14.98 4.29
CA THR A 220 -2.49 15.89 3.43
C THR A 220 -2.29 17.26 4.07
N HIS A 221 -3.30 17.76 4.81
CA HIS A 221 -3.22 19.04 5.52
C HIS A 221 -2.08 19.09 6.55
N PHE A 222 -1.85 17.98 7.26
CA PHE A 222 -0.75 17.86 8.22
C PHE A 222 0.61 18.21 7.60
N PHE A 223 0.85 17.79 6.36
CA PHE A 223 2.11 18.07 5.67
C PHE A 223 2.25 19.53 5.22
N GLU A 224 1.14 20.26 5.09
CA GLU A 224 1.15 21.70 4.82
C GLU A 224 1.45 22.48 6.11
N GLU A 225 0.86 22.08 7.24
CA GLU A 225 1.10 22.71 8.54
C GLU A 225 2.57 22.61 8.97
N ILE A 226 3.17 21.42 8.91
CA ILE A 226 4.54 21.25 9.39
C ILE A 226 5.57 22.01 8.54
N ARG A 227 5.26 22.38 7.29
CA ARG A 227 6.15 23.21 6.45
C ARG A 227 6.25 24.66 6.94
N GLN A 228 5.32 25.10 7.79
CA GLN A 228 5.30 26.43 8.35
C GLN A 228 6.23 26.57 9.57
N ILE A 229 6.70 25.47 10.14
CA ILE A 229 7.60 25.48 11.31
C ILE A 229 8.93 26.14 10.93
N GLU A 230 9.34 27.14 11.71
CA GLU A 230 10.61 27.89 11.60
C GLU A 230 11.77 27.26 12.37
#